data_AF-A0A3D5J7L6-F1
#
_entry.id   AF-A0A3D5J7L6-F1
#
_cell.length_a   1.000
_cell.length_b   1.000
_cell.length_c   1.000
_cell.angle_alpha   90.00
_cell.angle_beta   90.00
_cell.angle_gamma   90.00
#
_symmetry.space_group_name_H-M   'P 1'
#
loop_
_entity.id
_entity.type
_entity.pdbx_description
1 polymer ?
#
loop_
_entity_poly.entity_id
_entity_poly.type
_entity_poly.pdbx_seq_one_letter_code
_entity_poly.pdbx_strand_id
1 'polypeptide(L)'
;MFTSQFSGTHRLNLTFNTPVDAYPLLSGDLSQCVESDNTGLQKVLQYTDGDRFTSVGDKVFFRASDGISGSELWISDGTNSGTMMVKDIYDGYYNSNPQGLTAVGNTLYFVANDGTNGFELWKSDGTASGTMMVMDIRSGSSSSYPQELTAIGNTLYFSVDDGTNGYE
;
A
#
# COMPACT_ATOMS: atom_id res chain seq x y z
N MET A 1 -13.18 29.86 -2.28
CA MET A 1 -14.21 29.46 -3.26
C MET A 1 -13.53 28.61 -4.31
N PHE A 2 -13.86 27.31 -4.38
CA PHE A 2 -13.29 26.38 -5.36
C PHE A 2 -14.20 26.34 -6.60
N THR A 3 -13.61 26.33 -7.79
CA THR A 3 -14.31 25.86 -9.00
C THR A 3 -13.46 24.76 -9.60
N SER A 4 -14.03 23.57 -9.73
CA SER A 4 -13.42 22.47 -10.47
C SER A 4 -14.00 22.45 -11.89
N GLN A 5 -13.13 22.42 -12.89
CA GLN A 5 -13.50 21.98 -14.23
C GLN A 5 -12.81 20.65 -14.49
N PHE A 6 -13.61 19.63 -14.78
CA PHE A 6 -13.11 18.36 -15.29
C PHE A 6 -12.96 18.48 -16.81
N SER A 7 -11.75 18.25 -17.32
CA SER A 7 -11.55 17.92 -18.74
C SER A 7 -10.57 16.76 -18.87
N GLY A 8 -10.87 15.86 -19.80
CA GLY A 8 -10.28 14.53 -19.95
C GLY A 8 -8.77 14.52 -20.13
N THR A 9 -8.09 14.13 -19.07
CA THR A 9 -7.04 13.10 -18.96
C THR A 9 -6.81 13.00 -17.45
N HIS A 10 -6.68 11.81 -16.86
CA HIS A 10 -6.52 11.63 -15.42
C HIS A 10 -5.15 12.16 -14.92
N ARG A 11 -4.94 13.47 -15.02
CA ARG A 11 -3.79 14.18 -14.45
C ARG A 11 -4.36 15.28 -13.56
N LEU A 12 -4.20 15.08 -12.25
CA LEU A 12 -4.47 16.09 -11.25
C LEU A 12 -3.37 17.16 -11.37
N ASN A 13 -3.64 18.24 -12.12
CA ASN A 13 -2.79 19.42 -12.11
C ASN A 13 -3.21 20.31 -10.93
N LEU A 14 -2.35 20.43 -9.92
CA LEU A 14 -2.56 21.34 -8.79
C LEU A 14 -1.64 22.55 -8.97
N THR A 15 -2.23 23.71 -9.25
CA THR A 15 -1.52 25.00 -9.21
C THR A 15 -1.78 25.64 -7.85
N PHE A 16 -0.73 25.87 -7.07
CA PHE A 16 -0.83 26.54 -5.77
C PHE A 16 -0.92 28.05 -5.97
N ASN A 17 -2.10 28.64 -5.77
CA ASN A 17 -2.22 30.08 -5.56
C ASN A 17 -2.14 30.35 -4.05
N THR A 18 -0.96 30.64 -3.53
CA THR A 18 -0.85 31.20 -2.17
C THR A 18 -1.21 32.69 -2.24
N PRO A 19 -2.16 33.18 -1.42
CA PRO A 19 -2.28 34.61 -1.19
C PRO A 19 -1.00 35.09 -0.51
N VAL A 20 -0.34 36.05 -1.14
CA VAL A 20 0.65 36.91 -0.49
C VAL A 20 -0.08 37.63 0.66
N ASP A 21 0.50 37.58 1.85
CA ASP A 21 0.13 38.30 3.08
C ASP A 21 -0.82 37.58 4.06
N ALA A 22 -0.24 36.85 5.01
CA ALA A 22 -0.34 37.13 6.45
C ALA A 22 0.23 35.94 7.25
N TYR A 23 1.35 36.13 7.95
CA TYR A 23 1.58 35.84 9.39
C TYR A 23 3.04 36.20 9.72
N PRO A 24 3.31 36.98 10.79
CA PRO A 24 4.66 37.40 11.13
C PRO A 24 5.46 36.22 11.72
N LEU A 25 6.72 36.13 11.31
CA LEU A 25 7.69 35.15 11.80
C LEU A 25 7.90 35.33 13.32
N LEU A 26 7.35 34.41 14.12
CA LEU A 26 7.80 34.14 15.48
C LEU A 26 8.53 32.81 15.47
N SER A 27 9.72 32.80 16.07
CA SER A 27 10.54 31.61 16.33
C SER A 27 9.80 30.63 17.24
N GLY A 28 8.99 29.76 16.64
CA GLY A 28 8.18 28.77 17.34
C GLY A 28 7.90 27.59 16.40
N ASP A 29 8.24 26.42 16.91
CA ASP A 29 7.94 25.07 16.44
C ASP A 29 7.03 24.92 15.20
N LEU A 30 7.56 24.30 14.14
CA LEU A 30 6.84 23.94 12.92
C LEU A 30 5.76 22.85 13.14
N SER A 31 5.62 22.33 14.37
CA SER A 31 4.61 21.34 14.74
C SER A 31 3.17 21.86 14.76
N GLN A 32 2.92 23.18 14.72
CA GLN A 32 1.57 23.74 14.88
C GLN A 32 0.84 24.09 13.58
N CYS A 33 1.38 23.76 12.40
CA CYS A 33 0.70 24.02 11.12
C CYS A 33 0.08 22.78 10.45
N VAL A 34 0.04 21.62 11.11
CA VAL A 34 -0.42 20.36 10.48
C VAL A 34 -1.41 19.61 11.36
N GLU A 35 -2.59 20.15 11.72
CA GLU A 35 -3.59 19.31 12.43
C GLU A 35 -5.08 19.51 12.12
N SER A 36 -5.53 20.47 11.30
CA SER A 36 -6.98 20.66 11.12
C SER A 36 -7.61 20.04 9.87
N ASP A 37 -6.83 19.49 8.93
CA ASP A 37 -7.40 18.79 7.78
C ASP A 37 -6.50 17.63 7.30
N ASN A 38 -6.31 16.64 8.20
CA ASN A 38 -5.70 15.35 7.87
C ASN A 38 -6.64 14.54 6.98
N THR A 39 -6.89 15.00 5.75
CA THR A 39 -7.59 14.22 4.72
C THR A 39 -6.88 12.88 4.48
N GLY A 40 -7.59 11.87 3.98
CA GLY A 40 -7.08 10.50 3.86
C GLY A 40 -5.82 10.45 3.01
N LEU A 41 -5.71 11.40 2.07
CA LEU A 41 -4.53 11.64 1.22
C LEU A 41 -3.29 12.08 2.01
N GLN A 42 -3.41 12.94 3.03
CA GLN A 42 -2.25 13.31 3.86
C GLN A 42 -1.79 12.16 4.76
N LYS A 43 -2.73 11.34 5.26
CA LYS A 43 -2.43 10.12 6.00
C LYS A 43 -1.69 9.11 5.12
N VAL A 44 -2.17 8.92 3.90
CA VAL A 44 -1.53 8.08 2.88
C VAL A 44 -0.10 8.59 2.59
N LEU A 45 0.11 9.88 2.37
CA LEU A 45 1.45 10.43 2.08
C LEU A 45 2.41 10.39 3.28
N GLN A 46 1.89 10.40 4.51
CA GLN A 46 2.69 10.32 5.74
C GLN A 46 3.23 8.91 6.00
N TYR A 47 2.46 7.88 5.64
CA TYR A 47 2.75 6.50 6.04
C TYR A 47 3.25 5.60 4.91
N THR A 48 3.28 6.07 3.66
CA THR A 48 3.80 5.28 2.53
C THR A 48 5.32 5.37 2.44
N ASP A 49 5.99 4.21 2.42
CA ASP A 49 7.45 4.11 2.24
C ASP A 49 7.90 4.26 0.77
N GLY A 50 7.12 4.94 -0.07
CA GLY A 50 7.46 5.23 -1.47
C GLY A 50 7.00 4.19 -2.51
N ASP A 51 6.17 3.21 -2.11
CA ASP A 51 5.67 2.16 -3.01
C ASP A 51 4.46 2.59 -3.88
N ARG A 52 4.28 1.88 -5.00
CA ARG A 52 3.21 2.14 -5.98
C ARG A 52 1.83 1.78 -5.42
N PHE A 53 0.91 2.73 -5.44
CA PHE A 53 -0.51 2.51 -5.24
C PHE A 53 -1.07 1.54 -6.28
N THR A 54 -1.89 0.58 -5.83
CA THR A 54 -2.58 -0.36 -6.72
C THR A 54 -4.08 -0.29 -6.50
N SER A 55 -4.82 0.08 -7.54
CA SER A 55 -6.29 0.13 -7.49
C SER A 55 -6.89 -1.26 -7.69
N VAL A 56 -7.89 -1.59 -6.86
CA VAL A 56 -8.77 -2.76 -7.01
C VAL A 56 -10.20 -2.29 -6.77
N GLY A 57 -10.97 -2.18 -7.86
CA GLY A 57 -12.26 -1.49 -7.82
C GLY A 57 -12.11 -0.04 -7.35
N ASP A 58 -12.95 0.38 -6.40
CA ASP A 58 -12.94 1.73 -5.82
C ASP A 58 -11.95 1.91 -4.67
N LYS A 59 -11.11 0.89 -4.40
CA LYS A 59 -10.14 0.90 -3.31
C LYS A 59 -8.72 0.99 -3.87
N VAL A 60 -7.83 1.55 -3.05
CA VAL A 60 -6.40 1.58 -3.32
C VAL A 60 -5.68 0.82 -2.22
N PHE A 61 -4.77 -0.06 -2.64
CA PHE A 61 -3.86 -0.79 -1.78
C PHE A 61 -2.45 -0.23 -1.88
N PHE A 62 -1.74 -0.23 -0.76
CA PHE A 62 -0.38 0.27 -0.67
C PHE A 62 0.31 -0.30 0.57
N ARG A 63 1.64 -0.22 0.58
CA ARG A 63 2.46 -0.53 1.75
C ARG A 63 2.58 0.71 2.64
N ALA A 64 2.40 0.53 3.94
CA ALA A 64 2.54 1.59 4.92
C ALA A 64 2.81 1.07 6.34
N SER A 65 3.30 1.93 7.23
CA SER A 65 3.43 1.66 8.66
C SER A 65 2.73 2.75 9.48
N ASP A 66 2.10 2.39 10.60
CA ASP A 66 1.55 3.34 11.56
C ASP A 66 2.53 3.69 12.70
N GLY A 67 3.76 3.19 12.62
CA GLY A 67 4.77 3.33 13.67
C GLY A 67 4.57 2.39 14.88
N ILE A 68 3.55 1.53 14.86
CA ILE A 68 3.25 0.54 15.91
C ILE A 68 3.42 -0.87 15.34
N SER A 69 2.71 -1.19 14.28
CA SER A 69 3.02 -2.35 13.45
C SER A 69 3.99 -1.89 12.37
N GLY A 70 4.92 -2.74 11.96
CA GLY A 70 5.86 -2.37 10.91
C GLY A 70 5.17 -2.09 9.56
N SER A 71 5.95 -2.18 8.49
CA SER A 71 5.47 -1.91 7.14
C SER A 71 4.60 -3.07 6.65
N GLU A 72 3.29 -2.83 6.58
CA GLU A 72 2.21 -3.79 6.36
C GLU A 72 1.34 -3.41 5.13
N LEU A 73 0.35 -4.25 4.80
CA LEU A 73 -0.61 -3.97 3.72
C LEU A 73 -1.73 -3.05 4.22
N TRP A 74 -1.92 -1.93 3.54
CA TRP A 74 -2.95 -0.94 3.82
C TRP A 74 -3.92 -0.79 2.67
N ILE A 75 -5.11 -0.29 2.99
CA ILE A 75 -6.19 -0.01 2.05
C ILE A 75 -6.78 1.37 2.32
N SER A 76 -7.29 2.02 1.27
CA SER A 76 -8.03 3.27 1.34
C SER A 76 -9.16 3.30 0.32
N ASP A 77 -10.28 3.91 0.68
CA ASP A 77 -11.36 4.33 -0.22
C ASP A 77 -11.30 5.84 -0.55
N GLY A 78 -10.21 6.51 -0.20
CA GLY A 78 -10.02 7.95 -0.33
C GLY A 78 -10.52 8.76 0.88
N THR A 79 -11.12 8.12 1.89
CA THR A 79 -11.54 8.75 3.14
C THR A 79 -10.61 8.41 4.31
N ASN A 80 -10.63 9.23 5.36
CA ASN A 80 -9.86 8.95 6.58
C ASN A 80 -10.29 7.64 7.24
N SER A 81 -11.60 7.43 7.32
CA SER A 81 -12.21 6.28 7.99
C SER A 81 -11.99 4.99 7.23
N GLY A 82 -11.93 5.04 5.89
CA GLY A 82 -11.61 3.89 5.05
C GLY A 82 -10.10 3.66 4.86
N THR A 83 -9.23 4.48 5.45
CA THR A 83 -7.77 4.31 5.39
C THR A 83 -7.26 3.54 6.61
N MET A 84 -6.98 2.25 6.41
CA MET A 84 -6.64 1.33 7.49
C MET A 84 -5.70 0.21 7.04
N MET A 85 -5.00 -0.39 7.99
CA MET A 85 -4.27 -1.64 7.79
C MET A 85 -5.27 -2.75 7.49
N VAL A 86 -4.97 -3.57 6.49
CA VAL A 86 -5.82 -4.70 6.11
C VAL A 86 -5.64 -5.85 7.11
N LYS A 87 -4.39 -6.14 7.45
CA LYS A 87 -3.97 -7.18 8.39
C LYS A 87 -2.54 -6.91 8.82
N ASP A 88 -2.24 -7.15 10.10
CA ASP A 88 -0.88 -7.28 10.60
C ASP A 88 -0.39 -8.68 10.19
N ILE A 89 0.41 -8.77 9.13
CA ILE A 89 0.86 -10.05 8.56
C ILE A 89 2.06 -10.57 9.34
N TYR A 90 2.97 -9.68 9.74
CA TYR A 90 4.08 -10.00 10.63
C TYR A 90 3.90 -9.29 11.97
N ASP A 91 3.18 -9.96 12.87
CA ASP A 91 2.75 -9.47 14.18
C ASP A 91 3.74 -8.53 14.90
N GLY A 92 3.25 -7.35 15.29
CA GLY A 92 3.98 -6.39 16.11
C GLY A 92 4.88 -5.46 15.30
N TYR A 93 6.02 -5.04 15.87
CA TYR A 93 6.91 -4.04 15.24
C TYR A 93 7.69 -4.57 14.02
N TYR A 94 7.43 -5.81 13.60
CA TYR A 94 8.11 -6.40 12.45
C TYR A 94 7.43 -5.98 11.14
N ASN A 95 8.15 -6.13 10.03
CA ASN A 95 7.70 -5.66 8.73
C ASN A 95 7.40 -6.86 7.83
N SER A 96 6.17 -7.01 7.39
CA SER A 96 5.86 -7.97 6.32
C SER A 96 6.37 -7.53 4.96
N ASN A 97 6.65 -6.24 4.80
CA ASN A 97 7.16 -5.59 3.58
C ASN A 97 6.42 -6.02 2.30
N PRO A 98 5.11 -5.72 2.17
CA PRO A 98 4.35 -6.05 0.96
C PRO A 98 4.98 -5.48 -0.31
N GLN A 99 5.16 -6.31 -1.32
CA GLN A 99 5.83 -5.98 -2.58
C GLN A 99 5.04 -6.51 -3.78
N GLY A 100 5.28 -5.93 -4.96
CA GLY A 100 4.72 -6.44 -6.22
C GLY A 100 3.19 -6.42 -6.28
N LEU A 101 2.54 -5.46 -5.60
CA LEU A 101 1.09 -5.32 -5.55
C LEU A 101 0.51 -5.33 -6.96
N THR A 102 -0.33 -6.33 -7.26
CA THR A 102 -0.86 -6.61 -8.59
C THR A 102 -2.33 -6.96 -8.50
N ALA A 103 -3.17 -6.19 -9.19
CA ALA A 103 -4.61 -6.43 -9.24
C ALA A 103 -4.97 -7.49 -10.29
N VAL A 104 -5.80 -8.46 -9.91
CA VAL A 104 -6.43 -9.42 -10.83
C VAL A 104 -7.92 -9.52 -10.50
N GLY A 105 -8.76 -8.94 -11.36
CA GLY A 105 -10.19 -8.77 -11.06
C GLY A 105 -10.40 -7.99 -9.76
N ASN A 106 -11.07 -8.61 -8.79
CA ASN A 106 -11.38 -8.01 -7.48
C ASN A 106 -10.41 -8.47 -6.37
N THR A 107 -9.28 -9.06 -6.73
CA THR A 107 -8.30 -9.59 -5.79
C THR A 107 -6.96 -8.92 -6.00
N LEU A 108 -6.35 -8.46 -4.92
CA LEU A 108 -4.95 -8.05 -4.91
C LEU A 108 -4.07 -9.27 -4.67
N TYR A 109 -3.02 -9.42 -5.47
CA TYR A 109 -1.92 -10.35 -5.23
C TYR A 109 -0.65 -9.56 -4.93
N PHE A 110 0.15 -10.06 -3.99
CA PHE A 110 1.36 -9.38 -3.52
C PHE A 110 2.29 -10.38 -2.84
N VAL A 111 3.53 -9.97 -2.62
CA VAL A 111 4.54 -10.75 -1.88
C VAL A 111 4.67 -10.18 -0.48
N ALA A 112 4.70 -11.02 0.55
CA ALA A 112 4.89 -10.59 1.93
C ALA A 112 5.50 -11.70 2.79
N ASN A 113 6.12 -11.29 3.90
CA ASN A 113 6.73 -12.17 4.90
C ASN A 113 5.93 -12.15 6.21
N ASP A 114 5.58 -13.31 6.76
CA ASP A 114 4.86 -13.44 8.03
C ASP A 114 5.76 -13.81 9.23
N GLY A 115 7.08 -13.77 9.04
CA GLY A 115 8.07 -14.17 10.03
C GLY A 115 8.23 -15.68 10.22
N THR A 116 7.42 -16.49 9.55
CA THR A 116 7.43 -17.96 9.67
C THR A 116 7.84 -18.63 8.36
N ASN A 117 7.26 -18.17 7.24
CA ASN A 117 7.37 -18.81 5.93
C ASN A 117 8.25 -18.00 4.94
N GLY A 118 8.81 -16.87 5.38
CA GLY A 118 9.56 -16.00 4.47
C GLY A 118 8.64 -15.25 3.48
N PHE A 119 9.24 -14.66 2.43
CA PHE A 119 8.50 -13.94 1.40
C PHE A 119 7.81 -14.89 0.42
N GLU A 120 6.49 -14.99 0.57
CA GLU A 120 5.61 -15.86 -0.22
C GLU A 120 4.55 -15.07 -0.98
N LEU A 121 3.78 -15.74 -1.84
CA LEU A 121 2.66 -15.13 -2.55
C LEU A 121 1.41 -15.06 -1.65
N TRP A 122 0.86 -13.87 -1.53
CA TRP A 122 -0.36 -13.55 -0.77
C TRP A 122 -1.44 -13.01 -1.68
N LYS A 123 -2.68 -13.14 -1.22
CA LYS A 123 -3.85 -12.48 -1.80
C LYS A 123 -4.65 -11.72 -0.76
N SER A 124 -5.38 -10.70 -1.19
CA SER A 124 -6.34 -9.95 -0.38
C SER A 124 -7.57 -9.53 -1.18
N ASP A 125 -8.74 -9.58 -0.55
CA ASP A 125 -9.98 -8.94 -1.01
C ASP A 125 -10.24 -7.58 -0.31
N GLY A 126 -9.27 -7.11 0.48
CA GLY A 126 -9.37 -5.92 1.31
C GLY A 126 -9.96 -6.15 2.70
N THR A 127 -10.17 -7.41 3.10
CA THR A 127 -10.53 -7.79 4.47
C THR A 127 -9.40 -8.56 5.14
N ALA A 128 -9.31 -8.51 6.47
CA ALA A 128 -8.35 -9.31 7.22
C ALA A 128 -8.54 -10.82 6.98
N SER A 129 -9.80 -11.28 6.92
CA SER A 129 -10.15 -12.69 6.67
C SER A 129 -9.82 -13.17 5.25
N GLY A 130 -9.96 -12.29 4.26
CA GLY A 130 -9.61 -12.58 2.87
C GLY A 130 -8.12 -12.37 2.57
N THR A 131 -7.34 -11.92 3.55
CA THR A 131 -5.89 -11.73 3.43
C THR A 131 -5.14 -12.97 3.89
N MET A 132 -4.69 -13.76 2.93
CA MET A 132 -4.11 -15.08 3.16
C MET A 132 -3.01 -15.39 2.15
N MET A 133 -2.05 -16.21 2.57
CA MET A 133 -1.07 -16.82 1.69
C MET A 133 -1.78 -17.71 0.66
N VAL A 134 -1.39 -17.61 -0.61
CA VAL A 134 -1.99 -18.40 -1.70
C VAL A 134 -1.44 -19.82 -1.67
N MET A 135 -0.13 -19.95 -1.49
CA MET A 135 0.59 -21.21 -1.40
C MET A 135 1.95 -20.94 -0.74
N ASP A 136 2.36 -21.82 0.16
CA ASP A 136 3.75 -21.90 0.63
C ASP A 136 4.52 -22.70 -0.44
N ILE A 137 5.33 -22.00 -1.24
CA ILE A 137 6.05 -22.60 -2.37
C ILE A 137 7.39 -23.17 -1.90
N ARG A 138 7.95 -22.64 -0.80
CA ARG A 138 9.16 -23.15 -0.15
C ARG A 138 8.93 -23.34 1.35
N SER A 139 8.73 -24.60 1.73
CA SER A 139 8.52 -24.98 3.13
C SER A 139 9.58 -24.42 4.09
N GLY A 140 9.11 -23.79 5.17
CA GLY A 140 9.96 -23.25 6.24
C GLY A 140 10.29 -21.78 6.05
N SER A 141 11.33 -21.25 6.71
CA SER A 141 11.66 -19.82 6.66
C SER A 141 12.37 -19.38 5.37
N SER A 142 12.42 -20.24 4.35
CA SER A 142 13.10 -19.95 3.09
C SER A 142 12.14 -19.26 2.14
N SER A 143 12.47 -18.05 1.71
CA SER A 143 11.61 -17.30 0.80
C SER A 143 11.60 -17.89 -0.61
N SER A 144 10.43 -18.04 -1.22
CA SER A 144 10.27 -18.35 -2.65
C SER A 144 10.54 -17.15 -3.57
N TYR A 145 10.57 -15.94 -2.99
CA TYR A 145 10.78 -14.66 -3.68
C TYR A 145 10.00 -14.58 -5.00
N PRO A 146 8.65 -14.63 -4.99
CA PRO A 146 7.89 -14.46 -6.22
C PRO A 146 8.26 -13.13 -6.88
N GLN A 147 8.66 -13.18 -8.15
CA GLN A 147 9.05 -12.00 -8.93
C GLN A 147 8.11 -11.84 -10.12
N GLU A 148 8.15 -10.64 -10.71
CA GLU A 148 7.47 -10.33 -11.98
C GLU A 148 5.97 -10.61 -12.00
N LEU A 149 5.28 -10.39 -10.87
CA LEU A 149 3.82 -10.49 -10.79
C LEU A 149 3.18 -9.65 -11.89
N THR A 150 2.52 -10.34 -12.82
CA THR A 150 1.97 -9.77 -14.05
C THR A 150 0.57 -10.30 -14.28
N ALA A 151 -0.41 -9.41 -14.30
CA ALA A 151 -1.78 -9.75 -14.63
C ALA A 151 -1.99 -9.78 -16.15
N ILE A 152 -2.56 -10.86 -16.67
CA ILE A 152 -3.07 -10.96 -18.05
C ILE A 152 -4.50 -11.47 -17.98
N GLY A 153 -5.46 -10.57 -18.21
CA GLY A 153 -6.88 -10.86 -17.99
C GLY A 153 -7.16 -11.22 -16.53
N ASN A 154 -7.76 -12.39 -16.30
CA ASN A 154 -8.03 -12.92 -14.95
C ASN A 154 -6.95 -13.90 -14.45
N THR A 155 -5.78 -13.93 -15.09
CA THR A 155 -4.68 -14.82 -14.72
C THR A 155 -3.50 -14.02 -14.21
N LEU A 156 -2.95 -14.41 -13.06
CA LEU A 156 -1.67 -13.91 -12.56
C LEU A 156 -0.55 -14.82 -13.07
N TYR A 157 0.44 -14.23 -13.72
CA TYR A 157 1.71 -14.86 -14.04
C TYR A 157 2.77 -14.31 -13.08
N PHE A 158 3.64 -15.17 -12.60
CA PHE A 158 4.75 -14.82 -11.72
C PHE A 158 5.80 -15.91 -11.84
N SER A 159 7.05 -15.56 -11.58
CA SER A 159 8.13 -16.55 -11.45
C SER A 159 8.42 -16.78 -9.97
N VAL A 160 8.67 -18.01 -9.57
CA VAL A 160 9.04 -18.37 -8.20
C VAL A 160 10.27 -19.25 -8.19
N ASP A 161 11.06 -19.18 -7.13
CA ASP A 161 12.10 -20.15 -6.90
C ASP A 161 11.58 -21.23 -5.96
N ASP A 162 11.39 -22.45 -6.47
CA ASP A 162 10.84 -23.58 -5.72
C ASP A 162 11.88 -24.28 -4.82
N GLY A 163 13.17 -23.92 -4.95
CA GLY A 163 14.25 -24.54 -4.16
C GLY A 163 14.80 -25.83 -4.75
N THR A 164 14.25 -26.29 -5.86
CA THR A 164 14.66 -27.51 -6.56
C THR A 164 15.25 -27.21 -7.93
N ASN A 165 14.74 -26.20 -8.66
CA ASN A 165 15.12 -25.93 -10.05
C ASN A 165 15.53 -24.47 -10.33
N GLY A 166 15.56 -23.59 -9.33
CA GLY A 166 15.77 -22.15 -9.54
C GLY A 166 14.46 -21.44 -9.91
N TYR A 167 14.54 -20.22 -10.47
CA TYR A 167 13.34 -19.48 -10.89
C TYR A 167 12.60 -20.20 -12.02
N GLU A 168 11.33 -20.51 -11.79
CA GLU A 168 10.39 -21.14 -12.74
C GLU A 168 9.15 -20.27 -12.95
#